data_AF-A0AAD5FF67-F1
#
_entry.id   AF-A0AAD5FF67-F1
#
_cell.length_a   1.000
_cell.length_b   1.000
_cell.length_c   1.000
_cell.angle_alpha   90.00
_cell.angle_beta   90.00
_cell.angle_gamma   90.00
#
_symmetry.space_group_name_H-M   'P 1'
#
loop_
_entity.id
_entity.type
_entity.pdbx_description
1 polymer ?
#
loop_
_entity_poly.entity_id
_entity_poly.type
_entity_poly.pdbx_seq_one_letter_code
_entity_poly.pdbx_strand_id
1 'polypeptide(L)'
;CLWCISSKSCMTYPYSTILPSNSLCPLNDARWGQCTINFQTLIITLSVLGVIIIIAFFICLFSCCKCENCGNSFKENKMQRKAEKRTSAQEQRRADMMARHDEIRQKYGLSRGNAYAKFDNPA
;
A
#
# COMPACT_ATOMS: atom_id res chain seq x y z
N CYS A 1 -0.79 17.13 40.93
CA CYS A 1 0.14 16.91 42.06
C CYS A 1 0.93 15.62 41.80
N LEU A 2 2.22 15.61 42.12
CA LEU A 2 3.09 14.43 42.13
C LEU A 2 2.98 13.79 43.52
N TRP A 3 2.44 12.57 43.59
CA TRP A 3 2.33 11.83 44.84
C TRP A 3 3.54 10.91 45.02
N CYS A 4 4.14 10.92 46.20
CA CYS A 4 5.22 9.99 46.55
C CYS A 4 4.77 9.03 47.65
N ILE A 5 4.85 7.72 47.38
CA ILE A 5 4.44 6.69 48.35
C ILE A 5 5.42 6.64 49.53
N SER A 6 6.73 6.76 49.26
CA SER A 6 7.77 6.67 50.30
C SER A 6 7.64 7.76 51.37
N SER A 7 7.34 9.00 50.99
CA SER A 7 7.21 10.15 51.90
C SER A 7 5.76 10.47 52.26
N LYS A 8 4.77 9.81 51.64
CA LYS A 8 3.33 10.05 51.80
C LYS A 8 2.93 11.53 51.65
N SER A 9 3.63 12.25 50.78
CA SER A 9 3.40 13.67 50.55
C SER A 9 3.04 13.97 49.09
N CYS A 10 2.25 15.03 48.92
CA CYS A 10 1.83 15.53 47.62
C CYS A 10 2.67 16.77 47.30
N MET A 11 3.51 16.69 46.27
CA MET A 11 4.37 17.79 45.84
C MET A 11 3.89 18.38 44.51
N THR A 12 4.09 19.68 44.31
CA THR A 12 3.84 20.31 43.01
C THR A 12 4.88 19.80 42.01
N TYR A 13 4.40 19.25 40.89
CA TYR A 13 5.30 18.75 39.85
C TYR A 13 6.07 19.92 39.23
N PRO A 14 7.42 19.91 39.25
CA PRO A 14 8.21 20.97 38.64
C PRO A 14 8.09 20.91 37.11
N TYR A 15 7.42 21.90 36.51
CA TYR A 15 7.25 22.01 35.05
C TYR A 15 8.56 22.22 34.29
N SER A 16 9.63 22.60 34.99
CA SER A 16 10.96 22.84 34.43
C SER A 16 11.73 21.56 34.11
N THR A 17 11.31 20.39 34.61
CA THR A 17 12.01 19.11 34.39
C THR A 17 11.05 18.02 33.94
N ILE A 18 11.40 17.32 32.85
CA ILE A 18 10.55 16.27 32.24
C ILE A 18 10.45 15.02 33.13
N LEU A 19 11.45 14.77 33.98
CA LEU A 19 11.41 13.73 35.00
C LEU A 19 11.81 14.32 36.36
N PRO A 20 11.08 14.01 37.45
CA PRO A 20 11.50 14.38 38.79
C PRO A 20 12.79 13.62 39.13
N SER A 21 13.70 14.27 39.84
CA SER A 21 14.96 13.64 40.25
C SER A 21 14.68 12.47 41.21
N ASN A 22 15.45 11.38 41.09
CA ASN A 22 15.35 10.21 41.97
C ASN A 22 15.56 10.55 43.46
N SER A 23 16.20 11.69 43.76
CA SER A 23 16.37 12.21 45.11
C SER A 23 15.09 12.72 45.76
N LEU A 24 14.10 13.17 44.96
CA LEU A 24 12.82 13.66 45.47
C LEU A 24 11.85 12.51 45.75
N CYS A 25 11.78 11.55 44.83
CA CYS A 25 11.02 10.32 45.00
C CYS A 25 11.56 9.26 44.02
N PRO A 26 11.77 8.00 44.45
CA PRO A 26 12.12 6.94 43.54
C PRO A 26 11.02 6.75 42.49
N LEU A 27 11.42 6.55 41.23
CA LEU A 27 10.50 6.50 40.08
C LEU A 27 9.40 5.44 40.18
N ASN A 28 9.65 4.36 40.94
CA ASN A 28 8.69 3.29 41.23
C ASN A 28 7.56 3.74 42.16
N ASP A 29 7.86 4.65 43.08
CA ASP A 29 6.94 5.12 44.13
C ASP A 29 6.28 6.46 43.76
N ALA A 30 6.75 7.08 42.67
CA ALA A 30 6.20 8.31 42.12
C ALA A 30 4.93 8.02 41.30
N ARG A 31 3.82 8.63 41.70
CA ARG A 31 2.53 8.56 41.01
C ARG A 31 2.09 9.92 40.48
N TRP A 32 1.49 9.92 39.30
CA TRP A 32 0.89 11.11 38.69
C TRP A 32 -0.60 11.16 39.02
N GLY A 33 -1.07 12.32 39.49
CA GLY A 33 -2.44 12.45 40.02
C GLY A 33 -2.59 11.76 41.37
N GLN A 34 -3.77 11.88 42.00
CA GLN A 34 -4.09 11.28 43.30
C GLN A 34 -4.07 9.73 43.25
N CYS A 35 -2.89 9.12 43.09
CA CYS A 35 -2.61 7.68 43.06
C CYS A 35 -2.97 6.90 41.79
N THR A 36 -3.43 7.53 40.71
CA THR A 36 -3.98 6.81 39.56
C THR A 36 -2.93 6.03 38.75
N ILE A 37 -1.75 6.59 38.43
CA ILE A 37 -0.79 5.91 37.54
C ILE A 37 0.68 6.11 37.98
N ASN A 38 1.48 5.04 37.98
CA ASN A 38 2.93 5.09 38.24
C ASN A 38 3.70 5.70 37.05
N PHE A 39 4.69 6.56 37.34
CA PHE A 39 5.52 7.18 36.29
C PHE A 39 6.30 6.16 35.46
N GLN A 40 6.83 5.10 36.10
CA GLN A 40 7.52 4.03 35.39
C GLN A 40 6.62 3.34 34.35
N THR A 41 5.37 3.06 34.70
CA THR A 41 4.40 2.43 33.79
C THR A 41 4.09 3.33 32.60
N LEU A 42 3.92 4.64 32.83
CA LEU A 42 3.67 5.62 31.75
C LEU A 42 4.83 5.70 30.76
N ILE A 43 6.07 5.66 31.26
CA ILE A 43 7.25 5.69 30.40
C ILE A 43 7.30 4.42 29.53
N ILE A 44 7.11 3.24 30.15
CA ILE A 44 7.12 1.96 29.43
C ILE A 44 6.04 1.94 28.35
N THR A 45 4.81 2.37 28.64
CA THR A 45 3.73 2.35 27.66
C THR A 45 4.00 3.29 26.49
N LEU A 46 4.49 4.51 26.74
CA LEU A 46 4.85 5.45 25.68
C LEU A 46 6.00 4.94 24.82
N SER A 47 7.00 4.31 25.43
CA SER A 47 8.10 3.67 24.69
C SER A 47 7.61 2.54 23.80
N VAL A 48 6.78 1.62 24.33
CA VAL A 48 6.24 0.49 23.57
C VAL A 48 5.35 0.98 22.42
N LEU A 49 4.46 1.95 22.67
CA LEU A 49 3.63 2.55 21.63
C LEU A 49 4.47 3.23 20.55
N GLY A 50 5.51 3.99 20.94
CA GLY A 50 6.44 4.62 20.00
C GLY A 50 7.14 3.59 19.11
N VAL A 51 7.65 2.50 19.69
CA VAL A 51 8.31 1.43 18.94
C VAL A 51 7.34 0.74 17.98
N ILE A 52 6.10 0.44 18.41
CA ILE A 52 5.08 -0.17 17.54
C ILE A 52 4.77 0.73 16.33
N ILE A 53 4.60 2.04 16.56
CA ILE A 53 4.33 3.00 15.47
C ILE A 53 5.52 3.07 14.51
N ILE A 54 6.75 3.13 15.03
CA ILE A 54 7.97 3.16 14.22
C ILE A 54 8.11 1.88 13.38
N ILE A 55 7.91 0.71 13.99
CA ILE A 55 7.96 -0.58 13.29
C ILE A 55 6.86 -0.65 12.22
N ALA A 56 5.63 -0.26 12.54
CA ALA A 56 4.53 -0.22 11.59
C ALA A 56 4.83 0.72 10.41
N PHE A 57 5.45 1.87 10.67
CA PHE A 57 5.87 2.80 9.63
C PHE A 57 6.97 2.22 8.75
N PHE A 58 8.02 1.62 9.33
CA PHE A 58 9.05 0.95 8.54
C PHE A 58 8.50 -0.22 7.73
N ILE A 59 7.67 -1.07 8.31
CA ILE A 59 6.99 -2.14 7.58
C ILE A 59 6.18 -1.52 6.45
N CYS A 60 5.39 -0.47 6.69
CA CYS A 60 4.62 0.23 5.66
C CYS A 60 5.52 0.81 4.56
N LEU A 61 6.65 1.43 4.87
CA LEU A 61 7.59 1.93 3.85
C LEU A 61 8.25 0.79 3.07
N PHE A 62 8.77 -0.22 3.75
CA PHE A 62 9.43 -1.36 3.09
C PHE A 62 8.46 -2.25 2.33
N SER A 63 7.20 -2.34 2.75
CA SER A 63 6.18 -3.12 2.04
C SER A 63 5.44 -2.28 1.00
N CYS A 64 5.10 -1.01 1.22
CA CYS A 64 4.45 -0.15 0.20
C CYS A 64 5.43 0.35 -0.86
N CYS A 65 6.66 0.76 -0.53
CA CYS A 65 7.65 1.17 -1.54
C CYS A 65 8.18 -0.05 -2.34
N LYS A 66 8.18 -1.26 -1.76
CA LYS A 66 8.48 -2.50 -2.50
C LYS A 66 7.25 -3.07 -3.23
N CYS A 67 6.03 -2.72 -2.78
CA CYS A 67 4.77 -3.01 -3.47
C CYS A 67 4.39 -1.99 -4.55
N GLU A 68 5.13 -0.90 -4.74
CA GLU A 68 5.01 -0.16 -6.01
C GLU A 68 5.48 -1.06 -7.17
N ASN A 69 6.53 -1.86 -6.95
CA ASN A 69 6.93 -2.93 -7.87
C ASN A 69 6.07 -4.21 -7.76
N CYS A 70 5.56 -4.59 -6.57
CA CYS A 70 4.82 -5.85 -6.39
C CYS A 70 3.29 -5.75 -6.59
N GLY A 71 2.70 -4.56 -6.47
CA GLY A 71 1.28 -4.29 -6.67
C GLY A 71 0.94 -3.94 -8.11
N ASN A 72 1.90 -3.38 -8.86
CA ASN A 72 1.77 -3.21 -10.30
C ASN A 72 1.68 -4.57 -10.98
N SER A 73 2.51 -5.55 -10.60
CA SER A 73 2.49 -6.87 -11.24
C SER A 73 1.10 -7.54 -11.17
N PHE A 74 0.39 -7.52 -10.04
CA PHE A 74 -0.95 -8.12 -9.97
C PHE A 74 -2.02 -7.35 -10.76
N LYS A 75 -1.97 -6.02 -10.73
CA LYS A 75 -2.90 -5.16 -11.50
C LYS A 75 -2.61 -5.24 -13.01
N GLU A 76 -1.34 -5.27 -13.39
CA GLU A 76 -0.82 -5.39 -14.75
C GLU A 76 -1.14 -6.75 -15.36
N ASN A 77 -0.93 -7.85 -14.63
CA ASN A 77 -1.36 -9.20 -15.04
C ASN A 77 -2.88 -9.27 -15.29
N LYS A 78 -3.69 -8.59 -14.45
CA LYS A 78 -5.14 -8.51 -14.65
C LYS A 78 -5.51 -7.64 -15.86
N MET A 79 -4.75 -6.58 -16.14
CA MET A 79 -4.99 -5.69 -17.27
C MET A 79 -4.59 -6.34 -18.60
N GLN A 80 -3.46 -7.05 -18.63
CA GLN A 80 -2.95 -7.79 -19.78
C GLN A 80 -3.92 -8.90 -20.20
N ARG A 81 -4.42 -9.71 -19.24
CA ARG A 81 -5.46 -10.71 -19.52
C ARG A 81 -6.76 -10.12 -20.07
N LYS A 82 -7.11 -8.88 -19.69
CA LYS A 82 -8.30 -8.19 -20.23
C LYS A 82 -8.03 -7.62 -21.63
N ALA A 83 -6.81 -7.15 -21.89
CA ALA A 83 -6.39 -6.67 -23.20
C ALA A 83 -6.36 -7.82 -24.21
N GLU A 84 -5.74 -8.94 -23.87
CA GLU A 84 -5.69 -10.15 -24.72
C GLU A 84 -7.08 -10.64 -25.12
N LYS A 85 -8.03 -10.71 -24.17
CA LYS A 85 -9.42 -11.09 -24.45
C LYS A 85 -10.14 -10.13 -25.39
N ARG A 86 -9.82 -8.83 -25.33
CA ARG A 86 -10.40 -7.81 -26.23
C ARG A 86 -9.80 -7.94 -27.63
N THR A 87 -8.49 -8.11 -27.72
CA THR A 87 -7.78 -8.30 -28.98
C THR A 87 -8.26 -9.56 -29.70
N SER A 88 -8.35 -10.70 -29.01
CA SER A 88 -8.79 -11.97 -29.61
C SER A 88 -10.25 -11.89 -30.10
N ALA A 89 -11.13 -11.23 -29.33
CA ALA A 89 -12.52 -11.03 -29.73
C ALA A 89 -12.65 -10.07 -30.93
N GLN A 90 -11.77 -9.06 -31.02
CA GLN A 90 -11.72 -8.13 -32.15
C GLN A 90 -11.19 -8.81 -33.42
N GLU A 91 -10.15 -9.64 -33.28
CA GLU A 91 -9.61 -10.45 -34.38
C GLU A 91 -10.65 -11.44 -34.90
N GLN A 92 -11.38 -12.12 -34.01
CA GLN A 92 -12.48 -13.02 -34.41
C GLN A 92 -13.57 -12.28 -35.19
N ARG A 93 -13.98 -11.08 -34.75
CA ARG A 93 -14.97 -10.26 -35.49
C ARG A 93 -14.43 -9.81 -36.85
N ARG A 94 -13.14 -9.48 -36.93
CA ARG A 94 -12.50 -9.07 -38.19
C ARG A 94 -12.41 -10.24 -39.17
N ALA A 95 -12.07 -11.43 -38.69
CA ALA A 95 -12.02 -12.66 -39.48
C ALA A 95 -13.42 -13.05 -39.99
N ASP A 96 -14.46 -12.98 -39.14
CA ASP A 96 -15.85 -13.24 -39.55
C ASP A 96 -16.33 -12.25 -40.62
N MET A 97 -16.06 -10.95 -40.44
CA MET A 97 -16.39 -9.94 -41.45
C MET A 97 -15.66 -10.18 -42.77
N MET A 98 -14.37 -10.53 -42.73
CA MET A 98 -13.59 -10.81 -43.94
C MET A 98 -14.10 -12.07 -44.65
N ALA A 99 -14.39 -13.14 -43.92
CA ALA A 99 -14.97 -14.37 -44.47
C ALA A 99 -16.32 -14.12 -45.16
N ARG A 100 -17.22 -13.38 -44.50
CA ARG A 100 -18.51 -12.96 -45.09
C ARG A 100 -18.32 -12.13 -46.36
N HIS A 101 -17.36 -11.21 -46.35
CA HIS A 101 -17.07 -10.35 -47.49
C HIS A 101 -16.49 -11.14 -48.68
N ASP A 102 -15.62 -12.11 -48.40
CA ASP A 102 -15.04 -12.98 -49.42
C ASP A 102 -16.07 -13.96 -50.00
N GLU A 103 -16.99 -14.48 -49.19
CA GLU A 103 -18.11 -15.30 -49.66
C GLU A 103 -19.01 -14.53 -50.65
N ILE A 104 -19.33 -13.25 -50.34
CA ILE A 104 -20.07 -12.37 -51.25
C ILE A 104 -19.26 -12.13 -52.54
N ARG A 105 -17.97 -11.84 -52.41
CA ARG A 105 -17.09 -11.58 -53.56
C ARG A 105 -17.02 -12.79 -54.50
N GLN A 106 -16.99 -14.01 -53.96
CA GLN A 106 -17.03 -15.25 -54.74
C GLN A 106 -18.40 -15.46 -55.41
N LYS A 107 -19.51 -15.24 -54.68
CA LYS A 107 -20.88 -15.41 -55.19
C LYS A 107 -21.17 -14.56 -56.44
N TYR A 108 -20.62 -13.36 -56.50
CA TYR A 108 -20.83 -12.43 -57.62
C TYR A 108 -19.64 -12.37 -58.61
N GLY A 109 -18.68 -13.30 -58.53
CA GLY A 109 -17.54 -13.35 -59.45
C GLY A 109 -16.60 -12.13 -59.36
N LEU A 110 -16.66 -11.37 -58.26
CA LEU A 110 -15.87 -10.17 -57.98
C LEU A 110 -14.46 -10.49 -57.44
N SER A 111 -14.02 -11.76 -57.48
CA SER A 111 -12.74 -12.22 -56.94
C SER A 111 -11.52 -11.89 -57.79
N ARG A 112 -11.69 -11.08 -58.85
CA ARG A 112 -10.57 -10.59 -59.67
C ARG A 112 -9.62 -9.80 -58.76
N GLY A 113 -8.40 -10.31 -58.62
CA GLY A 113 -7.44 -9.92 -57.57
C GLY A 113 -7.26 -8.41 -57.38
N ASN A 114 -6.97 -8.02 -56.14
CA ASN A 114 -6.72 -6.64 -55.74
C ASN A 114 -5.69 -5.99 -56.69
N ALA A 115 -6.04 -4.86 -57.32
CA ALA A 115 -5.18 -4.13 -58.26
C ALA A 115 -3.83 -3.68 -57.66
N TYR A 116 -3.69 -3.76 -56.33
CA TYR A 116 -2.49 -3.45 -55.56
C TYR A 116 -1.57 -4.64 -55.27
N ALA A 117 -1.98 -5.89 -55.54
CA ALA A 117 -1.17 -7.09 -55.25
C ALA A 117 0.17 -7.14 -56.00
N LYS A 118 0.34 -6.34 -57.06
CA LYS A 118 1.60 -6.21 -57.81
C LYS A 118 2.71 -5.48 -57.03
N PHE A 119 2.37 -4.78 -55.95
CA PHE A 119 3.32 -3.97 -55.17
C PHE A 119 3.75 -4.64 -53.86
N ASP A 120 3.10 -5.74 -53.44
CA ASP A 120 3.38 -6.42 -52.17
C ASP A 120 4.52 -7.44 -52.24
N ASN A 121 5.24 -7.52 -53.37
CA ASN A 121 6.33 -8.49 -53.58
C ASN A 121 7.68 -7.75 -53.66
N PRO A 122 8.39 -7.53 -52.53
CA PRO A 122 9.80 -7.13 -52.58
C PRO A 122 10.63 -8.35 -53.02
N ALA A 123 11.32 -8.21 -54.15
CA ALA A 123 12.28 -9.16 -54.68
C ALA A 123 13.42 -9.45 -53.69
#